data_AF-A0A7X3IBC2-F1
#
_entry.id   AF-A0A7X3IBC2-F1
#
_cell.length_a   1.000
_cell.length_b   1.000
_cell.length_c   1.000
_cell.angle_alpha   90.00
_cell.angle_beta   90.00
_cell.angle_gamma   90.00
#
_symmetry.space_group_name_H-M   'P 1'
#
loop_
_entity.id
_entity.type
_entity.pdbx_description
1 polymer ?
#
loop_
_entity_poly.entity_id
_entity_poly.type
_entity_poly.pdbx_seq_one_letter_code
_entity_poly.pdbx_strand_id
1 'polypeptide(L)'
;MSAPVSAGAVWRRVLPVWLGLMALLALACAAAYAPLGPWTVAVSFGIAATQALLVALLFMRLDSASALIRLTAACGLFWSAILFSLSLADVLSRLTRT
;
A
#
# COMPACT_ATOMS: atom_id res chain seq x y z
N MET A 1 29.53 -25.81 -5.74
CA MET A 1 29.36 -24.71 -6.72
C MET A 1 27.96 -24.85 -7.30
N SER A 2 26.97 -24.11 -6.77
CA SER A 2 25.58 -24.16 -7.25
C SER A 2 25.47 -23.45 -8.60
N ALA A 3 24.72 -24.03 -9.54
CA ALA A 3 24.52 -23.46 -10.87
C ALA A 3 23.95 -22.02 -10.79
N PRO A 4 24.39 -21.09 -11.66
CA PRO A 4 23.85 -19.73 -11.67
C PRO A 4 22.36 -19.78 -11.97
N VAL A 5 21.54 -19.24 -11.07
CA VAL A 5 20.11 -19.03 -11.32
C VAL A 5 20.00 -18.17 -12.59
N SER A 6 19.34 -18.67 -13.62
CA SER A 6 19.26 -17.94 -14.90
C SER A 6 18.53 -16.63 -14.67
N ALA A 7 19.17 -15.51 -15.05
CA ALA A 7 18.63 -14.16 -14.86
C ALA A 7 17.21 -14.03 -15.46
N GLY A 8 16.94 -14.72 -16.56
CA GLY A 8 15.63 -14.76 -17.21
C GLY A 8 14.52 -15.37 -16.35
N ALA A 9 14.81 -16.34 -15.48
CA ALA A 9 13.82 -16.94 -14.60
C ALA A 9 13.42 -16.00 -13.44
N VAL A 10 14.36 -15.19 -12.95
CA VAL A 10 14.09 -14.16 -11.93
C VAL A 10 13.23 -13.06 -12.54
N TRP A 11 13.64 -12.54 -13.71
CA TRP A 11 12.91 -11.50 -14.43
C TRP A 11 11.45 -11.88 -14.69
N ARG A 12 11.20 -13.11 -15.14
CA ARG A 12 9.84 -13.58 -15.46
C ARG A 12 8.92 -13.64 -14.23
N ARG A 13 9.46 -13.78 -13.02
CA ARG A 13 8.68 -13.77 -11.77
C ARG A 13 8.40 -12.35 -11.26
N VAL A 14 9.35 -11.45 -11.43
CA VAL A 14 9.25 -10.06 -10.92
C VAL A 14 8.42 -9.18 -11.85
N LEU A 15 8.50 -9.39 -13.18
CA LEU A 15 7.81 -8.58 -14.18
C LEU A 15 6.30 -8.41 -13.96
N PRO A 16 5.49 -9.47 -13.73
CA PRO A 16 4.05 -9.32 -13.57
C PRO A 16 3.69 -8.53 -12.31
N VAL A 17 4.46 -8.70 -11.22
CA VAL A 17 4.25 -7.96 -9.98
C VAL A 17 4.57 -6.48 -10.19
N TRP A 18 5.69 -6.19 -10.85
CA TRP A 18 6.09 -4.83 -11.18
C TRP A 18 5.06 -4.13 -12.08
N LEU A 19 4.57 -4.81 -13.11
CA LEU A 19 3.52 -4.29 -13.98
C LEU A 19 2.21 -4.01 -13.23
N GLY A 20 1.82 -4.90 -12.31
CA GLY A 20 0.66 -4.68 -11.44
C GLY A 20 0.80 -3.41 -10.59
N LEU A 21 1.98 -3.17 -10.01
CA LEU A 21 2.27 -1.95 -9.25
C LEU A 21 2.25 -0.69 -10.15
N MET A 22 2.81 -0.77 -11.35
CA MET A 22 2.77 0.36 -12.29
C MET A 22 1.35 0.68 -12.75
N ALA A 23 0.51 -0.33 -12.96
CA ALA A 23 -0.90 -0.13 -13.29
C ALA A 23 -1.66 0.56 -12.15
N LEU A 24 -1.45 0.14 -10.90
CA LEU A 24 -2.02 0.79 -9.72
C LEU A 24 -1.54 2.23 -9.55
N LEU A 25 -0.24 2.48 -9.79
CA LEU A 25 0.33 3.82 -9.76
C LEU A 25 -0.33 4.73 -10.81
N ALA A 26 -0.46 4.25 -12.04
CA ALA A 26 -1.14 4.98 -13.10
C ALA A 26 -2.60 5.28 -12.74
N LEU A 27 -3.29 4.32 -12.11
CA LEU A 27 -4.66 4.49 -11.64
C LEU A 27 -4.76 5.49 -10.49
N ALA A 28 -3.77 5.53 -9.58
CA ALA A 28 -3.66 6.54 -8.53
C ALA A 28 -3.48 7.95 -9.11
N CYS A 29 -2.57 8.10 -10.09
CA CYS A 29 -2.38 9.37 -10.80
C CYS A 29 -3.67 9.79 -11.52
N ALA A 30 -4.30 8.88 -12.26
CA ALA A 30 -5.55 9.17 -12.95
C ALA A 30 -6.66 9.60 -11.97
N ALA A 31 -6.79 8.92 -10.83
CA ALA A 31 -7.75 9.27 -9.79
C ALA A 31 -7.44 10.64 -9.14
N ALA A 32 -6.17 11.02 -9.02
CA ALA A 32 -5.78 12.32 -8.48
C ALA A 32 -6.15 13.49 -9.41
N TYR A 33 -6.11 13.28 -10.73
CA TYR A 33 -6.48 14.30 -11.72
C TYR A 33 -7.96 14.24 -12.15
N ALA A 34 -8.68 13.17 -11.79
CA ALA A 34 -10.09 13.05 -12.07
C ALA A 34 -10.92 13.92 -11.09
N PRO A 35 -11.90 14.72 -11.57
CA PRO A 35 -12.78 15.49 -10.71
C PRO A 35 -13.83 14.59 -10.04
N LEU A 36 -13.40 13.79 -9.06
CA LEU A 36 -14.24 12.87 -8.29
C LEU A 36 -14.93 13.56 -7.10
N GLY A 37 -14.73 14.88 -6.93
CA GLY A 37 -15.36 15.68 -5.88
C GLY A 37 -15.03 15.17 -4.47
N PRO A 38 -16.01 15.06 -3.55
CA PRO A 38 -15.77 14.59 -2.18
C PRO A 38 -15.20 13.15 -2.10
N TRP A 39 -15.41 12.35 -3.14
CA TRP A 39 -14.98 10.95 -3.18
C TRP A 39 -13.50 10.77 -3.53
N THR A 40 -12.82 11.81 -4.05
CA THR A 40 -11.40 11.74 -4.43
C THR A 40 -10.53 11.21 -3.28
N VAL A 41 -10.80 11.68 -2.05
CA VAL A 41 -10.03 11.30 -0.87
C VAL A 41 -10.23 9.80 -0.57
N ALA A 42 -11.49 9.34 -0.50
CA ALA A 42 -11.80 7.94 -0.22
C ALA A 42 -11.22 6.99 -1.28
N VAL A 43 -11.33 7.35 -2.57
CA VAL A 43 -10.78 6.57 -3.68
C VAL A 43 -9.25 6.53 -3.63
N SER A 44 -8.60 7.67 -3.39
CA SER A 44 -7.13 7.75 -3.30
C SER A 44 -6.58 6.90 -2.15
N PHE A 45 -7.23 6.95 -0.98
CA PHE A 45 -6.87 6.08 0.15
C PHE A 45 -7.12 4.60 -0.15
N GLY A 46 -8.20 4.25 -0.85
CA GLY A 46 -8.47 2.87 -1.27
C GLY A 46 -7.41 2.31 -2.22
N ILE A 47 -6.96 3.12 -3.19
CA ILE A 47 -5.89 2.74 -4.11
C ILE A 47 -4.56 2.59 -3.35
N ALA A 48 -4.22 3.55 -2.49
CA ALA A 48 -3.01 3.49 -1.67
C ALA A 48 -2.98 2.25 -0.75
N ALA A 49 -4.10 1.91 -0.11
CA ALA A 49 -4.23 0.72 0.73
C ALA A 49 -4.04 -0.57 -0.07
N THR A 50 -4.60 -0.63 -1.29
CA THR A 50 -4.43 -1.78 -2.19
C THR A 50 -2.97 -1.95 -2.62
N GLN A 51 -2.29 -0.84 -2.91
CA GLN A 51 -0.87 -0.83 -3.24
C GLN A 51 -0.01 -1.36 -2.07
N ALA A 52 -0.27 -0.87 -0.85
CA ALA A 52 0.41 -1.33 0.35
C ALA A 52 0.18 -2.83 0.61
N LEU A 53 -1.05 -3.31 0.43
CA LEU A 53 -1.39 -4.73 0.61
C LEU A 53 -0.65 -5.63 -0.39
N LEU A 54 -0.59 -5.23 -1.67
CA LEU A 54 0.13 -5.99 -2.69
C LEU A 54 1.64 -6.04 -2.41
N VAL A 55 2.23 -4.92 -1.97
CA VAL A 55 3.64 -4.89 -1.56
C VAL A 55 3.87 -5.81 -0.36
N ALA A 56 3.00 -5.75 0.65
CA ALA A 56 3.12 -6.58 1.85
C ALA A 56 3.00 -8.08 1.54
N LEU A 57 2.09 -8.48 0.65
CA LEU A 57 1.90 -9.89 0.32
C LEU A 57 2.97 -10.41 -0.67
N LEU A 58 3.27 -9.67 -1.72
CA LEU A 58 4.11 -10.16 -2.83
C LEU A 58 5.60 -9.88 -2.64
N PHE A 59 5.97 -8.70 -2.11
CA PHE A 59 7.37 -8.31 -1.95
C PHE A 59 7.91 -8.65 -0.56
N MET A 60 7.12 -8.42 0.49
CA MET A 60 7.55 -8.74 1.85
C MET A 60 7.36 -10.22 2.22
N ARG A 61 6.70 -11.02 1.36
CA ARG A 61 6.37 -12.44 1.59
C ARG A 61 5.86 -12.67 3.01
N LEU A 62 4.96 -11.78 3.45
CA LEU A 62 4.46 -11.77 4.83
C LEU A 62 3.65 -13.04 5.15
N ASP A 63 3.19 -13.76 4.12
CA ASP A 63 2.55 -15.08 4.21
C ASP A 63 3.53 -16.16 4.75
N SER A 64 4.78 -16.11 4.30
CA SER A 64 5.84 -17.07 4.61
C SER A 64 6.71 -16.60 5.79
N ALA A 65 6.45 -15.41 6.31
CA ALA A 65 7.23 -14.79 7.37
C ALA A 65 6.87 -15.37 8.75
N SER A 66 7.81 -15.30 9.69
CA SER A 66 7.59 -15.76 11.06
C SER A 66 6.46 -14.97 11.74
N ALA A 67 5.80 -15.59 12.74
CA ALA A 67 4.70 -14.97 13.48
C ALA A 67 5.10 -13.61 14.09
N LEU A 68 6.36 -13.44 14.48
CA LEU A 68 6.89 -12.20 15.03
C LEU A 68 6.93 -11.07 13.99
N ILE A 69 7.30 -11.36 12.73
CA ILE A 69 7.28 -10.39 11.64
C ILE A 69 5.84 -9.95 11.33
N ARG A 70 4.91 -10.91 11.28
CA ARG A 70 3.48 -10.63 11.07
C ARG A 70 2.89 -9.76 12.19
N LEU A 71 3.25 -10.05 13.44
CA LEU A 71 2.82 -9.25 14.60
C LEU A 71 3.37 -7.83 14.52
N THR A 72 4.65 -7.67 14.15
CA THR A 72 5.28 -6.36 14.04
C THR A 72 4.63 -5.53 12.92
N ALA A 73 4.33 -6.14 11.77
CA ALA A 73 3.60 -5.50 10.67
C ALA A 73 2.18 -5.07 11.09
N ALA A 74 1.47 -5.94 11.81
CA ALA A 74 0.15 -5.62 12.36
C ALA A 74 0.21 -4.48 13.39
N CYS A 75 1.25 -4.46 14.24
CA CYS A 75 1.48 -3.40 15.21
C CYS A 75 1.75 -2.05 14.52
N GLY A 76 2.53 -2.06 13.44
CA GLY A 76 2.75 -0.87 12.60
C GLY A 76 1.44 -0.35 11.99
N LEU A 77 0.62 -1.23 11.39
CA LEU A 77 -0.68 -0.85 10.84
C LEU A 77 -1.65 -0.32 11.92
N PHE A 78 -1.67 -0.96 13.08
CA PHE A 78 -2.47 -0.53 14.22
C PHE A 78 -2.04 0.86 14.69
N TRP A 79 -0.73 1.10 14.81
CA TRP A 79 -0.20 2.41 15.17
C TRP A 79 -0.54 3.48 14.12
N SER A 80 -0.39 3.18 12.82
CA SER A 80 -0.79 4.09 11.75
C SER A 80 -2.29 4.43 11.82
N ALA A 81 -3.16 3.47 12.13
CA ALA A 81 -4.59 3.72 12.29
C ALA A 81 -4.89 4.69 13.43
N ILE A 82 -4.16 4.61 14.55
CA ILE A 82 -4.26 5.58 15.65
C ILE A 82 -3.85 6.97 15.16
N LEU A 83 -2.69 7.09 14.50
CA LEU A 83 -2.20 8.38 14.00
C LEU A 83 -3.16 9.03 13.00
N PHE A 84 -3.74 8.25 12.08
CA PHE A 84 -4.76 8.75 11.16
C PHE A 84 -6.02 9.21 11.88
N SER A 85 -6.49 8.45 12.87
CA SER A 85 -7.67 8.80 13.66
C SER A 85 -7.47 10.10 14.44
N LEU A 86 -6.31 10.26 15.08
CA LEU A 86 -5.95 11.48 15.81
C LEU A 86 -5.84 12.68 14.86
N SER A 87 -5.22 12.49 13.68
CA SER A 87 -5.09 13.56 12.68
C SER A 87 -6.46 14.01 12.16
N LEU A 88 -7.36 13.07 11.89
CA LEU A 88 -8.71 13.38 11.44
C LEU A 88 -9.53 14.09 12.53
N ALA A 89 -9.39 13.66 13.79
CA ALA A 89 -10.01 14.30 14.94
C ALA A 89 -9.53 15.75 15.14
N ASP A 90 -8.23 16.02 14.94
CA ASP A 90 -7.69 17.40 15.00
C ASP A 90 -8.30 18.28 13.90
N VAL A 91 -8.34 17.80 12.65
CA VAL A 91 -8.93 18.54 11.53
C VAL A 91 -10.41 18.83 11.78
N LEU A 92 -11.18 17.83 12.21
CA LEU A 92 -12.62 18.00 12.47
C LEU A 92 -12.88 18.98 13.63
N SER A 93 -12.04 18.93 14.67
CA SER A 93 -12.11 19.86 15.80
C SER A 93 -11.83 21.31 15.39
N ARG A 94 -10.92 21.54 14.43
CA ARG A 94 -10.64 22.88 13.87
C ARG A 94 -11.80 23.38 13.01
N LEU A 95 -12.36 22.53 12.15
CA LEU A 95 -13.50 22.88 11.29
C LEU A 95 -14.76 23.21 12.10
N THR A 96 -14.93 22.63 13.29
CA THR A 96 -16.07 22.91 14.17
C THR A 96 -15.93 24.26 14.88
N ARG A 97 -14.72 24.81 14.96
CA ARG A 97 -14.43 26.11 15.61
C ARG A 97 -14.45 27.31 14.65
N THR A 98 -14.61 27.08 13.36
CA THR A 98 -14.77 28.11 12.31
C THR A 98 -16.22 28.22 11.89
#